data_AF-A0A4Q8BGK1-F1
#
_entry.id   AF-A0A4Q8BGK1-F1
#
_cell.length_a   1.000
_cell.length_b   1.000
_cell.length_c   1.000
_cell.angle_alpha   90.00
_cell.angle_beta   90.00
_cell.angle_gamma   90.00
#
_symmetry.space_group_name_H-M   'P 1'
#
loop_
_entity.id
_entity.type
_entity.pdbx_description
1 polymer ?
#
loop_
_entity_poly.entity_id
_entity_poly.type
_entity_poly.pdbx_seq_one_letter_code
_entity_poly.pdbx_strand_id
1 'polypeptide(L)' 'MDEQRDQPRFVSEQDMEDADDILFAHPPHRVTRWLCHCGEDYPCPEARFALLVKANL' A
#
# COMPACT_ATOMS: atom_id res chain seq x y z
N MET A 1 -16.37 -8.70 35.02
CA MET A 1 -16.81 -9.90 34.30
C MET A 1 -17.22 -9.44 32.92
N ASP A 2 -16.66 -10.11 31.93
CA ASP A 2 -16.55 -9.73 30.53
C ASP A 2 -17.89 -9.50 29.85
N GLU A 3 -18.06 -8.31 29.27
CA GLU A 3 -18.99 -8.15 28.15
C GLU A 3 -18.19 -7.50 27.02
N GLN A 4 -17.57 -8.40 26.26
CA GLN A 4 -16.97 -8.16 24.96
C GLN A 4 -17.91 -7.22 24.19
N ARG A 5 -17.52 -5.94 24.06
CA ARG A 5 -18.27 -4.95 23.27
C ARG A 5 -18.55 -5.61 21.92
N ASP A 6 -19.82 -5.95 21.73
CA ASP A 6 -20.43 -6.41 20.50
C ASP A 6 -20.21 -5.30 19.48
N GLN A 7 -19.02 -5.29 18.86
CA GLN A 7 -18.66 -4.28 17.89
C GLN A 7 -19.57 -4.57 16.70
N PRO A 8 -20.44 -3.63 16.32
CA PRO A 8 -21.31 -3.83 15.18
C PRO A 8 -20.41 -4.20 14.00
N ARG A 9 -20.73 -5.31 13.35
CA ARG A 9 -20.07 -5.70 12.11
C ARG A 9 -20.33 -4.57 11.12
N PHE A 10 -19.34 -3.71 10.90
CA PHE A 10 -19.43 -2.54 10.03
C PHE A 10 -19.50 -2.89 8.53
N VAL A 11 -19.72 -4.16 8.22
CA VAL A 11 -19.62 -4.75 6.88
C VAL A 11 -20.85 -5.63 6.69
N SER A 12 -21.69 -5.27 5.72
CA SER A 12 -22.85 -6.02 5.27
C SER A 12 -22.46 -7.23 4.43
N GLU A 13 -23.41 -8.13 4.14
CA GLU A 13 -23.18 -9.23 3.19
C GLU A 13 -22.91 -8.71 1.79
N GLN A 14 -23.61 -7.64 1.39
CA GLN A 14 -23.40 -6.98 0.12
C GLN A 14 -21.98 -6.40 0.00
N ASP A 15 -21.42 -5.82 1.07
CA ASP A 15 -20.03 -5.32 1.07
C ASP A 15 -19.01 -6.46 0.82
N MET A 16 -19.33 -7.69 1.22
CA MET A 16 -18.46 -8.85 0.97
C MET A 16 -18.58 -9.33 -0.48
N GLU A 17 -19.80 -9.40 -1.01
CA GLU A 17 -20.05 -9.77 -2.41
C GLU A 17 -19.43 -8.75 -3.37
N ASP A 18 -19.61 -7.45 -3.11
CA ASP A 18 -19.01 -6.36 -3.88
C ASP A 18 -17.47 -6.44 -3.83
N ALA A 19 -16.88 -6.79 -2.67
CA ALA A 19 -15.44 -6.96 -2.55
C ALA A 19 -14.90 -8.14 -3.36
N ASP A 20 -15.60 -9.27 -3.35
CA ASP A 20 -15.24 -10.46 -4.14
C ASP A 20 -15.30 -10.17 -5.65
N ASP A 21 -16.33 -9.45 -6.10
CA ASP A 21 -16.47 -9.01 -7.48
C ASP A 21 -15.34 -8.04 -7.89
N ILE A 22 -15.00 -7.07 -7.03
CA ILE A 22 -13.90 -6.13 -7.26
C ILE A 22 -12.56 -6.86 -7.37
N LEU A 23 -12.28 -7.80 -6.45
CA LEU A 23 -11.03 -8.56 -6.44
C LEU A 23 -10.93 -9.53 -7.62
N PHE A 24 -12.05 -10.01 -8.14
CA PHE A 24 -12.10 -10.83 -9.35
C PHE A 24 -11.92 -10.00 -10.62
N ALA A 25 -12.60 -8.84 -10.72
CA ALA A 25 -12.52 -7.95 -11.87
C ALA A 25 -11.18 -7.19 -11.98
N HIS A 26 -10.57 -6.88 -10.84
CA HIS A 26 -9.26 -6.25 -10.73
C HIS A 26 -8.28 -7.22 -10.06
N PRO A 27 -7.59 -8.09 -10.84
CA PRO A 27 -6.56 -8.94 -10.25
C PRO A 27 -5.54 -8.07 -9.51
N PRO A 28 -5.07 -8.46 -8.33
CA PRO A 28 -4.22 -7.62 -7.49
C PRO A 28 -3.00 -7.13 -8.28
N HIS A 29 -2.94 -5.82 -8.52
CA HIS A 29 -1.79 -5.21 -9.17
C HIS A 29 -0.60 -5.19 -8.22
N ARG A 30 0.60 -5.53 -8.73
CA ARG A 30 1.82 -5.52 -7.93
C ARG A 30 2.13 -4.09 -7.49
N VAL A 31 2.08 -3.86 -6.18
CA VAL A 31 2.59 -2.63 -5.55
C VAL A 31 4.10 -2.62 -5.73
N THR A 32 4.61 -1.89 -6.73
CA THR A 32 6.06 -1.65 -6.83
C THR A 32 6.43 -0.56 -5.85
N ARG A 33 6.89 -0.97 -4.67
CA ARG A 33 7.74 -0.13 -3.81
C ARG A 33 9.13 -0.15 -4.42
N TRP A 34 9.56 0.98 -4.98
CA TRP A 34 10.88 1.08 -5.58
C TRP A 34 11.87 1.25 -4.44
N LEU A 35 12.86 0.36 -4.34
CA LEU A 35 13.90 0.42 -3.34
C LEU A 35 15.23 0.77 -4.02
N CYS A 36 15.99 1.64 -3.37
CA CYS A 36 17.38 1.86 -3.72
C CYS A 36 18.22 0.62 -3.38
N HIS A 37 19.45 0.54 -3.92
CA HIS A 37 20.38 -0.55 -3.59
C HIS A 37 20.71 -0.63 -2.09
N CYS A 38 20.64 0.50 -1.38
CA CYS A 38 20.80 0.55 0.07
C CYS A 38 19.63 -0.05 0.87
N GLY A 39 18.55 -0.48 0.19
CA GLY A 39 17.36 -1.07 0.83
C GLY A 39 16.33 -0.06 1.33
N GLU A 40 16.61 1.24 1.21
CA GLU A 40 15.64 2.29 1.52
C GLU A 40 14.68 2.54 0.36
N ASP A 41 13.56 3.19 0.67
CA ASP A 41 12.65 3.68 -0.35
C ASP A 41 13.36 4.59 -1.32
N TYR A 42 13.20 4.27 -2.60
CA TYR A 42 13.63 5.16 -3.64
C TYR A 42 12.79 6.44 -3.59
N PRO A 43 13.40 7.63 -3.57
CA PRO A 43 14.85 7.86 -3.58
C PRO A 43 15.47 7.93 -2.18
N CYS A 44 16.51 7.13 -1.93
CA CYS A 44 17.33 7.21 -0.72
C CYS A 44 18.20 8.49 -0.70
N PRO A 45 18.82 8.88 0.43
CA PRO A 45 19.67 10.06 0.54
C PRO A 45 20.73 10.20 -0.57
N GLU A 46 21.42 9.11 -0.92
CA GLU A 46 22.45 9.09 -1.97
C GLU A 46 21.83 9.30 -3.35
N ALA A 47 20.69 8.65 -3.63
CA ALA A 47 19.96 8.84 -4.88
C ALA A 47 19.44 10.28 -5.00
N ARG A 48 18.94 10.85 -3.89
CA ARG A 48 18.52 12.26 -3.83
C ARG A 48 19.69 13.20 -4.11
N PHE A 49 20.85 12.94 -3.51
CA PHE A 49 22.06 13.72 -3.77
C PHE A 49 22.48 13.62 -5.25
N ALA A 50 22.53 12.41 -5.82
CA ALA A 50 22.89 12.22 -7.22
C ALA A 50 21.91 12.91 -8.18
N LEU A 51 20.60 12.89 -7.88
CA LEU A 51 19.59 13.62 -8.63
C LEU A 51 19.79 15.13 -8.53
N LEU A 52 20.10 15.65 -7.34
CA LEU A 52 20.40 17.08 -7.15
C LEU A 52 21.65 17.53 -7.91
N VAL A 53 22.73 16.73 -7.90
CA VAL A 53 23.94 17.02 -8.67
C VAL A 53 23.63 17.01 -10.17
N LYS A 54 22.94 15.98 -10.67
CA LYS A 54 22.55 15.86 -12.08
C LYS A 54 21.67 17.02 -12.55
N ALA A 55 20.84 17.57 -11.67
CA ALA A 55 19.94 18.68 -11.99
C ALA A 55 20.63 20.06 -12.04
N ASN A 56 21.83 20.19 -11.47
CA ASN A 56 22.58 21.45 -11.39
C ASN A 56 23.89 21.43 -12.20
N LEU A 57 24.04 20.44 -13.09
CA LEU A 57 25.07 20.37 -14.15
C LEU A 57 24.42 20.70 -15.49
#